data_AF-A0A0K0DN80-F1
#
_entry.id   AF-A0A0K0DN80-F1
#
_cell.length_a   1.000
_cell.length_b   1.000
_cell.length_c   1.000
_cell.angle_alpha   90.00
_cell.angle_beta   90.00
_cell.angle_gamma   90.00
#
_symmetry.space_group_name_H-M   'P 1'
#
loop_
_entity.id
_entity.type
_entity.pdbx_description
1 polymer ?
#
loop_
_entity_poly.entity_id
_entity_poly.type
_entity_poly.pdbx_seq_one_letter_code
_entity_poly.pdbx_strand_id
1 'polypeptide(L)'
;MYPNGLPQFATPEQRAQFNVDEGYKPHMSISDLRRNLHETVADYNGRLRNTLLRIAKMHEVSAEKKDHIVLVVGHASTVDLAAGHLVKNSRESTEHDLTSSYKKIPVGSTLVLERVQGRRGWTPNLYAIPPVTYTGLSNQFSAAFVLRDAPVVKE
;
A
#
# COMPACT_ATOMS: atom_id res chain seq x y z
N MET A 1 9.05 14.75 -0.18
CA MET A 1 8.07 13.72 0.24
C MET A 1 7.44 13.95 1.63
N TYR A 2 8.12 14.62 2.58
CA TYR A 2 7.58 14.85 3.94
C TYR A 2 7.58 16.34 4.33
N PRO A 3 6.65 17.15 3.79
CA PRO A 3 6.67 18.61 3.99
C PRO A 3 6.54 19.02 5.46
N ASN A 4 5.85 18.22 6.26
CA ASN A 4 5.62 18.45 7.69
C ASN A 4 6.36 17.45 8.59
N GLY A 5 7.39 16.79 8.06
CA GLY A 5 8.08 15.68 8.73
C GLY A 5 7.35 14.34 8.58
N LEU A 6 7.90 13.31 9.22
CA LEU A 6 7.30 11.97 9.21
C LEU A 6 6.01 11.94 10.04
N PRO A 7 5.01 11.16 9.62
CA PRO A 7 3.84 10.91 10.45
C PRO A 7 4.25 10.19 11.74
N GLN A 8 3.42 10.34 12.77
CA GLN A 8 3.53 9.51 13.97
C GLN A 8 3.07 8.10 13.64
N PHE A 9 3.97 7.13 13.79
CA PHE A 9 3.66 5.71 13.65
C PHE A 9 3.12 5.14 14.96
N ALA A 10 2.24 4.14 14.87
CA ALA A 10 1.66 3.47 16.03
C ALA A 10 2.74 2.80 16.89
N THR A 11 2.64 2.92 18.22
CA THR A 11 3.54 2.23 19.16
C THR A 11 3.28 0.72 19.19
N PRO A 12 4.20 -0.10 19.72
CA PRO A 12 3.96 -1.54 19.90
C PRO A 12 2.66 -1.83 20.65
N GLU A 13 2.34 -1.07 21.70
CA GLU A 13 1.12 -1.23 22.49
C GLU A 13 -0.14 -0.92 21.67
N GLN A 14 -0.11 0.13 20.85
CA GLN A 14 -1.22 0.48 19.95
C GLN A 14 -1.43 -0.57 18.84
N ARG A 15 -0.35 -1.26 18.44
CA ARG A 15 -0.40 -2.30 17.41
C ARG A 15 -0.73 -3.69 17.95
N ALA A 16 -0.65 -3.92 19.26
CA ALA A 16 -0.87 -5.23 19.88
C ALA A 16 -2.26 -5.83 19.59
N GLN A 17 -3.23 -5.01 19.21
CA GLN A 17 -4.57 -5.44 18.76
C GLN A 17 -4.58 -6.07 17.34
N PHE A 18 -3.48 -5.95 16.59
CA PHE A 18 -3.31 -6.51 15.26
C PHE A 18 -2.32 -7.68 15.31
N ASN A 19 -2.49 -8.65 14.41
CA ASN A 19 -1.58 -9.78 14.28
C ASN A 19 -0.30 -9.36 13.52
N VAL A 20 0.57 -8.61 14.18
CA VAL A 20 1.85 -8.11 13.64
C VAL A 20 2.99 -9.04 14.06
N ASP A 21 3.88 -9.35 13.12
CA ASP A 21 5.13 -10.06 13.42
C ASP A 21 6.15 -9.10 14.04
N GLU A 22 6.25 -9.10 15.37
CA GLU A 22 7.24 -8.30 16.11
C GLU A 22 8.68 -8.83 15.95
N GLY A 23 8.87 -10.04 15.42
CA GLY A 23 10.18 -10.59 15.05
C GLY A 23 10.68 -10.11 13.68
N TYR A 24 9.82 -9.45 12.89
CA TYR A 24 10.16 -8.98 11.56
C TYR A 24 11.24 -7.90 11.60
N LYS A 25 12.31 -8.11 10.83
CA LYS A 25 13.40 -7.14 10.67
C LYS A 25 13.21 -6.37 9.36
N PRO A 26 12.76 -5.09 9.41
CA PRO A 26 12.48 -4.34 8.20
C PRO A 26 13.76 -4.05 7.41
N HIS A 27 13.65 -4.00 6.08
CA HIS A 27 14.77 -3.57 5.23
C HIS A 27 15.22 -2.15 5.57
N MET A 28 14.27 -1.29 5.92
CA MET A 28 14.49 0.09 6.33
C MET A 28 13.72 0.38 7.61
N SER A 29 14.42 0.87 8.62
CA SER A 29 13.82 1.31 9.88
C SER A 29 13.24 2.71 9.77
N ILE A 30 12.36 3.08 10.72
CA ILE A 30 11.85 4.45 10.85
C ILE A 30 13.01 5.44 11.08
N SER A 31 14.06 5.04 11.81
CA SER A 31 15.24 5.87 12.02
C SER A 31 15.99 6.15 10.72
N ASP A 32 16.05 5.20 9.80
CA ASP A 32 16.65 5.40 8.48
C ASP A 32 15.85 6.41 7.66
N LEU A 33 14.52 6.33 7.70
CA LEU A 33 13.63 7.32 7.08
C LEU A 33 13.81 8.72 7.69
N ARG A 34 14.00 8.81 9.01
CA ARG A 34 14.25 10.08 9.71
C ARG A 34 15.57 10.73 9.26
N ARG A 35 16.60 9.93 8.99
CA ARG A 35 17.87 10.47 8.47
C ARG A 35 17.73 11.03 7.06
N ASN A 36 16.74 10.55 6.29
CA ASN A 36 16.46 10.98 4.93
C ASN A 36 15.15 11.80 4.83
N LEU A 37 14.92 12.74 5.76
CA LEU A 37 13.72 13.60 5.74
C LEU A 37 13.55 14.39 4.43
N HIS A 38 14.65 14.76 3.79
CA HIS A 38 14.68 15.46 2.51
C HIS A 38 14.84 14.52 1.31
N GLU A 39 14.22 13.34 1.37
CA GLU A 39 14.22 12.35 0.29
C GLU A 39 13.80 12.96 -1.06
N THR A 40 14.63 12.78 -2.08
CA THR A 40 14.33 13.17 -3.46
C THR A 40 13.42 12.14 -4.15
N VAL A 41 12.87 12.48 -5.32
CA VAL A 41 12.08 11.53 -6.13
C VAL A 41 12.91 10.30 -6.53
N ALA A 42 14.17 10.49 -6.88
CA ALA A 42 15.08 9.40 -7.24
C ALA A 42 15.33 8.47 -6.02
N ASP A 43 15.54 9.05 -4.84
CA ASP A 43 15.72 8.27 -3.60
C ASP A 43 14.46 7.45 -3.28
N TYR A 44 13.28 8.05 -3.43
CA TYR A 44 12.00 7.37 -3.20
C TYR A 44 11.80 6.18 -4.15
N ASN A 45 12.04 6.37 -5.46
CA ASN A 45 12.01 5.32 -6.47
C ASN A 45 12.98 4.19 -6.11
N GLY A 46 14.25 4.55 -5.85
CA GLY A 46 15.30 3.60 -5.49
C GLY A 46 14.97 2.79 -4.24
N ARG A 47 14.48 3.45 -3.19
CA ARG A 47 14.09 2.81 -1.94
C ARG A 47 12.96 1.80 -2.13
N LEU A 48 11.91 2.18 -2.85
CA LEU A 48 10.78 1.28 -3.06
C LEU A 48 11.18 0.09 -3.96
N ARG A 49 11.94 0.36 -5.04
CA ARG A 49 12.54 -0.69 -5.88
C ARG A 49 13.32 -1.71 -5.05
N ASN A 50 14.24 -1.24 -4.22
CA ASN A 50 15.10 -2.10 -3.42
C ASN A 50 14.30 -2.91 -2.39
N THR A 51 13.28 -2.28 -1.78
CA THR A 51 12.38 -2.95 -0.83
C THR A 51 11.60 -4.07 -1.51
N LEU A 52 10.95 -3.80 -2.65
CA LEU A 52 10.15 -4.79 -3.38
C LEU A 52 11.00 -5.95 -3.90
N LEU A 53 12.18 -5.66 -4.46
CA LEU A 53 13.11 -6.70 -4.92
C LEU A 53 13.64 -7.56 -3.77
N ARG A 54 13.87 -6.97 -2.60
CA ARG A 54 14.28 -7.73 -1.41
C ARG A 54 13.16 -8.63 -0.90
N ILE A 55 11.92 -8.13 -0.83
CA ILE A 55 10.75 -8.94 -0.48
C ILE A 55 10.62 -10.12 -1.45
N ALA A 56 10.67 -9.86 -2.76
CA ALA A 56 10.67 -10.90 -3.78
C ALA A 56 11.78 -11.93 -3.51
N LYS A 57 13.03 -11.50 -3.36
CA LYS A 57 14.16 -12.41 -3.12
C LYS A 57 14.02 -13.25 -1.83
N MET A 58 13.45 -12.70 -0.76
CA MET A 58 13.25 -13.44 0.51
C MET A 58 12.21 -14.54 0.39
N HIS A 59 11.24 -14.39 -0.52
CA HIS A 59 10.10 -15.32 -0.65
C HIS A 59 10.04 -16.05 -1.99
N GLU A 60 10.99 -15.80 -2.90
CA GLU A 60 11.13 -16.51 -4.18
C GLU A 60 11.54 -17.98 -4.00
N VAL A 61 12.24 -18.29 -2.90
CA VAL A 61 12.71 -19.64 -2.60
C VAL A 61 12.16 -20.07 -1.25
N SER A 62 11.47 -21.20 -1.25
CA SER A 62 10.96 -21.83 -0.04
C SER A 62 11.47 -23.24 0.06
N ALA A 63 11.65 -23.70 1.29
CA ALA A 63 11.97 -25.10 1.57
C ALA A 63 10.83 -26.05 1.17
N GLU A 64 9.61 -25.53 1.05
CA GLU A 64 8.42 -26.29 0.67
C GLU A 64 7.96 -25.91 -0.74
N LYS A 65 7.61 -26.91 -1.54
CA LYS A 65 7.02 -26.69 -2.86
C LYS A 65 5.55 -26.28 -2.72
N LYS A 66 5.30 -24.98 -2.63
CA LYS A 66 3.97 -24.37 -2.61
C LYS A 66 3.96 -23.09 -3.44
N ASP A 67 2.76 -22.69 -3.86
CA ASP A 67 2.56 -21.38 -4.46
C ASP A 67 2.78 -20.30 -3.40
N HIS A 68 3.68 -19.37 -3.68
CA HIS A 68 4.01 -18.27 -2.77
C HIS A 68 3.34 -17.00 -3.27
N ILE A 69 2.33 -16.56 -2.52
CA ILE A 69 1.67 -15.27 -2.74
C ILE A 69 2.13 -14.33 -1.64
N VAL A 70 2.70 -13.20 -2.02
CA VAL A 70 3.08 -12.12 -1.10
C VAL A 70 2.17 -10.93 -1.35
N LEU A 71 1.40 -10.53 -0.33
CA LEU A 71 0.59 -9.33 -0.37
C LEU A 71 1.39 -8.16 0.21
N VAL A 72 1.64 -7.14 -0.62
CA VAL A 72 2.24 -5.87 -0.17
C VAL A 72 1.15 -4.81 -0.10
N VAL A 73 0.80 -4.38 1.10
CA VAL A 73 -0.16 -3.30 1.35
C VAL A 73 0.60 -1.99 1.56
N GLY A 74 0.25 -0.96 0.79
CA GLY A 74 0.92 0.33 0.83
C GLY A 74 0.03 1.45 0.31
N HIS A 75 0.63 2.41 -0.39
CA HIS A 75 -0.08 3.57 -0.94
C HIS A 75 -0.31 3.42 -2.45
N ALA A 76 -1.05 4.36 -3.06
CA ALA A 76 -1.25 4.41 -4.51
C ALA A 76 0.07 4.32 -5.29
N SER A 77 1.11 5.02 -4.82
CA SER A 77 2.45 4.98 -5.41
C SER A 77 3.12 3.61 -5.31
N THR A 78 2.76 2.77 -4.34
CA THR A 78 3.27 1.39 -4.24
C THR A 78 2.82 0.56 -5.43
N VAL A 79 1.56 0.69 -5.85
CA VAL A 79 1.01 -0.02 -7.02
C VAL A 79 1.72 0.44 -8.30
N ASP A 80 1.83 1.76 -8.48
CA ASP A 80 2.48 2.37 -9.65
C ASP A 80 3.94 1.94 -9.82
N LEU A 81 4.72 2.04 -8.74
CA LEU A 81 6.14 1.72 -8.76
C LEU A 81 6.42 0.22 -8.72
N ALA A 82 5.53 -0.61 -8.17
CA ALA A 82 5.64 -2.06 -8.32
C ALA A 82 5.54 -2.47 -9.79
N ALA A 83 4.56 -1.92 -10.53
CA ALA A 83 4.49 -2.10 -11.98
C ALA A 83 5.74 -1.52 -12.66
N GLY A 84 6.16 -0.32 -12.24
CA GLY A 84 7.31 0.38 -12.79
C GLY A 84 8.62 -0.38 -12.67
N HIS A 85 8.90 -1.06 -11.55
CA HIS A 85 10.20 -1.69 -11.31
C HIS A 85 10.25 -3.20 -11.56
N LEU A 86 9.13 -3.91 -11.40
CA LEU A 86 9.11 -5.38 -11.47
C LEU A 86 8.76 -5.91 -12.86
N VAL A 87 7.97 -5.16 -13.64
CA VAL A 87 7.61 -5.54 -15.01
C VAL A 87 8.83 -5.37 -15.95
N LYS A 88 8.85 -6.12 -17.06
CA LYS A 88 9.98 -6.20 -18.01
C LYS A 88 10.58 -4.84 -18.40
N ASN A 89 9.76 -3.81 -18.57
CA ASN A 89 10.18 -2.46 -18.93
C ASN A 89 10.25 -1.60 -17.68
N SER A 90 11.41 -1.60 -17.02
CA SER A 90 11.60 -0.81 -15.82
C SER A 90 11.43 0.68 -16.12
N ARG A 91 10.64 1.38 -15.32
CA ARG A 91 10.51 2.84 -15.31
C ARG A 91 10.55 3.37 -13.88
N GLU A 92 10.83 4.65 -13.76
CA GLU A 92 10.69 5.44 -12.53
C GLU A 92 9.49 6.35 -12.66
N SER A 93 8.92 6.76 -11.53
CA SER A 93 7.84 7.75 -11.47
C SER A 93 8.40 9.13 -11.22
N THR A 94 7.88 10.11 -11.94
CA THR A 94 8.23 11.52 -11.77
C THR A 94 7.52 12.12 -10.56
N GLU A 95 7.89 13.34 -10.16
CA GLU A 95 7.16 14.08 -9.13
C GLU A 95 5.67 14.27 -9.48
N HIS A 96 5.38 14.54 -10.75
CA HIS A 96 4.01 14.69 -11.24
C HIS A 96 3.21 13.38 -11.14
N ASP A 97 3.84 12.24 -11.45
CA ASP A 97 3.18 10.94 -11.33
C ASP A 97 2.86 10.62 -9.86
N LEU A 98 3.81 10.87 -8.97
CA LEU A 98 3.65 10.59 -7.54
C LEU A 98 2.55 11.47 -6.91
N THR A 99 2.52 12.77 -7.25
CA THR A 99 1.52 13.73 -6.75
C THR A 99 0.13 13.49 -7.30
N SER A 100 -0.02 12.91 -8.50
CA SER A 100 -1.32 12.66 -9.12
C SER A 100 -1.81 11.20 -9.03
N SER A 101 -0.98 10.29 -8.53
CA SER A 101 -1.25 8.84 -8.47
C SER A 101 -2.59 8.50 -7.79
N TYR A 102 -2.94 9.17 -6.69
CA TYR A 102 -4.18 8.93 -5.96
C TYR A 102 -5.46 9.21 -6.78
N LYS A 103 -5.37 10.04 -7.83
CA LYS A 103 -6.51 10.33 -8.72
C LYS A 103 -6.78 9.18 -9.68
N LYS A 104 -5.76 8.37 -9.97
CA LYS A 104 -5.81 7.27 -10.96
C LYS A 104 -5.86 5.89 -10.31
N ILE A 105 -5.46 5.79 -9.04
CA ILE A 105 -5.38 4.54 -8.29
C ILE A 105 -6.29 4.67 -7.06
N PRO A 106 -7.57 4.23 -7.16
CA PRO A 106 -8.52 4.24 -6.05
C PRO A 106 -8.05 3.42 -4.84
N VAL A 107 -8.67 3.67 -3.69
CA VAL A 107 -8.48 2.87 -2.48
C VAL A 107 -8.83 1.40 -2.75
N GLY A 108 -7.99 0.49 -2.28
CA GLY A 108 -8.17 -0.95 -2.49
C GLY A 108 -7.76 -1.47 -3.87
N SER A 109 -7.25 -0.61 -4.76
CA SER A 109 -6.69 -1.04 -6.04
C SER A 109 -5.58 -2.04 -5.83
N THR A 110 -5.66 -3.17 -6.53
CA THR A 110 -4.72 -4.29 -6.40
C THR A 110 -4.10 -4.62 -7.74
N LEU A 111 -2.77 -4.72 -7.77
CA LEU A 111 -2.01 -5.19 -8.92
C LEU A 111 -1.47 -6.58 -8.60
N VAL A 112 -1.80 -7.56 -9.44
CA VAL A 112 -1.24 -8.91 -9.34
C VAL A 112 -0.12 -9.06 -10.36
N LEU A 113 1.06 -9.43 -9.87
CA LEU A 113 2.25 -9.68 -10.67
C LEU A 113 2.68 -11.13 -10.47
N GLU A 114 2.91 -11.84 -11.57
CA GLU A 114 3.31 -13.24 -11.57
C GLU A 114 4.74 -13.40 -12.08
N ARG A 115 5.54 -14.18 -11.36
CA ARG A 115 6.89 -14.57 -11.79
C ARG A 115 6.80 -15.86 -12.60
N VAL A 116 6.93 -15.74 -13.93
CA VAL A 116 6.97 -16.90 -14.83
C VAL A 116 8.41 -17.30 -15.10
N GLN A 117 8.75 -18.58 -14.85
CA GLN A 117 10.09 -19.12 -15.12
C GLN A 117 10.48 -18.92 -16.58
N GLY A 118 11.72 -18.49 -16.83
CA GLY A 118 12.24 -18.23 -18.18
C GLY A 118 11.80 -16.88 -18.79
N ARG A 119 10.88 -16.13 -18.17
CA ARG A 119 10.54 -14.76 -18.61
C ARG A 119 11.37 -13.72 -17.85
N ARG A 120 11.74 -12.63 -18.54
CA ARG A 120 12.39 -11.48 -17.92
C ARG A 120 11.32 -10.58 -17.29
N GLY A 121 11.49 -10.30 -15.99
CA GLY A 121 10.53 -9.50 -15.21
C GLY A 121 9.30 -10.29 -14.77
N TRP A 122 8.38 -9.57 -14.13
CA TRP A 122 7.09 -10.07 -13.67
C TRP A 122 6.00 -9.74 -14.71
N THR A 123 5.02 -10.62 -14.85
CA THR A 123 3.91 -10.47 -15.79
C THR A 123 2.66 -10.04 -15.02
N PRO A 124 2.00 -8.93 -15.40
CA PRO A 124 0.75 -8.54 -14.75
C PRO A 124 -0.39 -9.50 -15.11
N ASN A 125 -1.16 -9.91 -14.11
CA ASN A 125 -2.41 -10.64 -14.30
C ASN A 125 -3.59 -9.71 -14.00
N LEU A 126 -4.16 -9.12 -15.07
CA LEU A 126 -5.24 -8.14 -14.96
C LEU A 126 -6.61 -8.76 -14.66
N TYR A 127 -6.71 -10.09 -14.65
CA TYR A 127 -7.96 -10.83 -14.45
C TYR A 127 -7.99 -11.59 -13.12
N ALA A 128 -6.91 -11.52 -12.34
CA ALA A 128 -6.80 -12.24 -11.07
C ALA A 128 -7.84 -11.80 -10.04
N ILE A 129 -8.19 -10.51 -10.03
CA ILE A 129 -9.16 -9.93 -9.10
C ILE A 129 -10.08 -8.99 -9.88
N PRO A 130 -11.41 -9.17 -9.84
CA PRO A 130 -12.33 -8.24 -10.47
C PRO A 130 -12.29 -6.89 -9.74
N PRO A 131 -12.36 -5.75 -10.47
CA PRO A 131 -12.44 -4.45 -9.84
C PRO A 131 -13.78 -4.29 -9.10
N VAL A 132 -13.75 -3.65 -7.93
CA VAL A 132 -14.94 -3.29 -7.17
C VAL A 132 -15.01 -1.77 -7.08
N THR A 133 -16.13 -1.21 -7.53
CA THR A 133 -16.39 0.23 -7.48
C THR A 133 -17.58 0.48 -6.58
N TYR A 134 -17.35 1.18 -5.46
CA TYR A 134 -18.43 1.67 -4.60
C TYR A 134 -18.70 3.14 -4.92
N THR A 135 -19.95 3.51 -5.17
CA THR A 135 -20.38 4.90 -5.34
C THR A 135 -21.28 5.32 -4.16
N GLY A 136 -21.10 6.53 -3.64
CA GLY A 136 -22.14 7.22 -2.85
C GLY A 136 -22.41 6.74 -1.41
N LEU A 137 -21.44 6.23 -0.66
CA LEU A 137 -21.64 5.92 0.77
C LEU A 137 -21.43 7.16 1.66
N SER A 138 -22.43 7.49 2.49
CA SER A 138 -22.40 8.54 3.51
C SER A 138 -22.91 8.00 4.85
N ASN A 139 -22.17 8.26 5.93
CA ASN A 139 -22.59 8.00 7.31
C ASN A 139 -23.29 9.21 7.95
N GLN A 140 -23.54 10.26 7.17
CA GLN A 140 -24.25 11.44 7.62
C GLN A 140 -25.72 11.08 7.84
N PHE A 141 -26.11 11.00 9.11
CA PHE A 141 -27.51 10.91 9.50
C PHE A 141 -28.02 12.31 9.86
N SER A 142 -29.31 12.54 9.67
CA SER A 142 -29.94 13.79 10.12
C SER A 142 -29.96 13.79 11.65
N ALA A 143 -29.10 14.60 12.28
CA ALA A 143 -29.06 14.72 13.74
C ALA A 143 -30.40 15.20 14.31
N ALA A 144 -31.08 16.14 13.63
CA ALA A 144 -32.41 16.59 14.01
C ALA A 144 -33.45 15.46 14.02
N PHE A 145 -33.31 14.48 13.14
CA PHE A 145 -34.16 13.30 13.14
C PHE A 145 -33.72 12.29 14.20
N VAL A 146 -32.44 11.94 14.27
CA VAL A 146 -31.93 10.88 15.17
C VAL A 146 -31.97 11.28 16.64
N LEU A 147 -31.86 12.57 16.95
CA LEU A 147 -31.86 13.11 18.32
C LEU A 147 -33.17 13.82 18.69
N ARG A 148 -34.27 13.55 17.97
CA ARG A 148 -35.58 14.17 18.29
C ARG A 148 -36.15 13.61 19.59
N ASP A 149 -36.89 14.45 20.31
CA ASP A 149 -37.63 14.03 21.51
C ASP A 149 -38.71 12.99 21.16
N ALA A 150 -39.04 12.14 22.14
CA ALA A 150 -40.12 11.17 22.00
C ALA A 150 -41.47 11.89 21.81
N PRO A 151 -42.40 11.36 20.98
CA PRO A 151 -43.73 11.95 20.84
C PRO A 151 -44.44 11.93 22.18
N VAL A 152 -44.94 13.09 22.61
CA VAL A 152 -45.79 13.16 23.80
C VAL A 152 -47.14 12.57 23.45
N VAL A 153 -47.41 11.36 23.94
CA VAL A 153 -48.75 10.76 23.89
C VAL A 153 -49.58 11.47 24.95
N LYS A 154 -50.59 12.25 24.53
CA LYS A 154 -51.57 12.81 25.45
C LYS A 154 -52.60 11.73 25.75
N GLU A 155 -52.69 11.31 27.01
CA GLU A 155 -53.84 10.59 27.56
C GLU A 155 -55.07 11.51 27.67
#